data_AF-A0A8S3WFA3-F1
#
_entry.id   AF-A0A8S3WFA3-F1
#
_cell.length_a   1.000
_cell.length_b   1.000
_cell.length_c   1.000
_cell.angle_alpha   90.00
_cell.angle_beta   90.00
_cell.angle_gamma   90.00
#
_symmetry.space_group_name_H-M   'P 1'
#
loop_
_entity.id
_entity.type
_entity.pdbx_description
1 polymer ?
#
loop_
_entity_poly.entity_id
_entity_poly.type
_entity_poly.pdbx_seq_one_letter_code
_entity_poly.pdbx_strand_id
1 'polypeptide(L)'
;MLRDYPRSYLLERSFAELTNALLCQKEELQRALQALVDWASDSQQTLTPYTLFDKIETLFSKESPYSKVTEDLFQIVCGRRADLVSLRRGSEDRFLKNTIARFCKKIPPKVETLFNDDSIQPTFRKLEGQIN
;
A
#
# COMPACT_ATOMS: atom_id res chain seq x y z
N MET A 1 7.34 15.18 30.75
CA MET A 1 5.87 15.00 30.78
C MET A 1 5.34 15.16 29.34
N LEU A 2 5.68 14.20 28.47
CA LEU A 2 5.34 14.19 27.03
C LEU A 2 5.03 12.74 26.65
N ARG A 3 3.86 12.25 27.05
CA ARG A 3 3.27 11.00 26.56
C ARG A 3 1.84 11.37 26.24
N ASP A 4 1.36 10.96 25.06
CA ASP A 4 0.01 11.22 24.51
C ASP A 4 -0.12 12.36 23.48
N TYR A 5 0.69 12.31 22.41
CA TYR A 5 0.18 12.67 21.07
C TYR A 5 -0.13 11.35 20.33
N PRO A 6 -1.31 10.73 20.53
CA PRO A 6 -1.46 9.29 20.35
C PRO A 6 -2.37 9.00 19.16
N ARG A 7 -1.81 8.45 18.07
CA ARG A 7 -2.55 7.90 16.90
C ARG A 7 -3.33 8.89 16.03
N SER A 8 -4.05 9.88 16.57
CA SER A 8 -4.85 10.84 15.79
C SER A 8 -3.97 11.65 14.83
N TYR A 9 -2.84 12.18 15.30
CA TYR A 9 -1.88 12.89 14.46
C TYR A 9 -1.30 12.04 13.32
N LEU A 10 -1.01 10.75 13.58
CA LEU A 10 -0.53 9.83 12.54
C LEU A 10 -1.61 9.53 11.50
N LEU A 11 -2.86 9.44 11.94
CA LEU A 11 -4.02 9.26 11.07
C LEU A 11 -4.24 10.51 10.20
N GLU A 12 -4.22 11.69 10.79
CA GLU A 12 -4.33 12.97 10.08
C GLU A 12 -3.23 13.13 9.03
N ARG A 13 -1.98 12.83 9.41
CA ARG A 13 -0.86 12.84 8.47
C ARG A 13 -1.05 11.84 7.33
N SER A 14 -1.53 10.63 7.62
CA SER A 14 -1.79 9.61 6.60
C SER A 14 -2.87 10.07 5.63
N PHE A 15 -3.96 10.67 6.13
CA PHE A 15 -5.01 11.22 5.28
C PHE A 15 -4.50 12.40 4.46
N ALA A 16 -3.70 13.28 5.03
CA ALA A 16 -3.08 14.39 4.30
C ALA A 16 -2.19 13.88 3.15
N GLU A 17 -1.32 12.90 3.42
CA GLU A 17 -0.46 12.27 2.41
C GLU A 17 -1.28 11.59 1.31
N LEU A 18 -2.32 10.82 1.66
CA LEU A 18 -3.21 10.16 0.71
C LEU A 18 -4.02 11.15 -0.13
N THR A 19 -4.58 12.19 0.49
CA THR A 19 -5.33 13.23 -0.20
C THR A 19 -4.44 13.97 -1.19
N ASN A 20 -3.22 14.32 -0.77
CA ASN A 20 -2.26 14.96 -1.67
C ASN A 20 -1.90 14.06 -2.86
N ALA A 21 -1.61 12.78 -2.61
CA ALA A 21 -1.31 11.83 -3.68
C ALA A 21 -2.48 11.67 -4.67
N LEU A 22 -3.72 11.61 -4.18
CA LEU A 22 -4.93 11.57 -5.03
C LEU A 22 -5.11 12.85 -5.84
N LEU A 23 -4.84 14.02 -5.26
CA LEU A 23 -4.89 15.29 -5.99
C LEU A 23 -3.84 15.32 -7.11
N CYS A 24 -2.60 14.93 -6.82
CA CYS A 24 -1.55 14.82 -7.84
C CYS A 24 -1.93 13.83 -8.93
N GLN A 25 -2.49 12.66 -8.58
CA GLN A 25 -2.92 11.66 -9.56
C GLN A 25 -4.03 12.20 -10.47
N LYS A 26 -4.99 12.93 -9.89
CA LYS A 26 -6.04 13.62 -10.63
C LYS A 26 -5.46 14.63 -11.62
N GLU A 27 -4.50 15.45 -11.19
CA GLU A 27 -3.84 16.43 -12.06
C GLU A 27 -3.12 15.75 -13.22
N GLU A 28 -2.37 14.68 -12.97
CA GLU A 28 -1.68 13.93 -14.03
C GLU A 28 -2.66 13.26 -15.00
N LEU A 29 -3.78 12.73 -14.49
CA LEU A 29 -4.84 12.20 -15.34
C LEU A 29 -5.42 13.29 -16.25
N GLN A 30 -5.72 14.46 -15.70
CA GLN A 30 -6.24 15.60 -16.47
C GLN A 30 -5.23 16.05 -17.53
N ARG A 31 -3.94 16.14 -17.18
CA ARG A 31 -2.86 16.48 -18.13
C ARG A 31 -2.76 15.45 -19.25
N ALA A 32 -2.77 14.15 -18.92
CA ALA A 32 -2.69 13.08 -19.92
C ALA A 32 -3.90 13.08 -20.87
N LEU A 33 -5.12 13.26 -20.33
CA LEU A 33 -6.33 13.35 -21.14
C LEU A 33 -6.36 14.60 -22.02
N GLN A 34 -5.92 15.75 -21.51
CA GLN A 34 -5.79 16.95 -22.34
C GLN A 34 -4.77 16.74 -23.47
N ALA A 35 -3.62 16.15 -23.17
CA ALA A 35 -2.62 15.82 -24.18
C ALA A 35 -3.13 14.82 -25.25
N LEU A 36 -4.05 13.92 -24.87
CA LEU A 36 -4.73 13.04 -25.82
C LEU A 36 -5.68 13.81 -26.74
N VAL A 37 -6.48 14.73 -26.18
CA VAL A 37 -7.38 15.59 -26.96
C VAL A 37 -6.61 16.48 -27.92
N ASP A 38 -5.54 17.12 -27.44
CA ASP A 38 -4.69 17.99 -28.23
C ASP A 38 -4.06 17.21 -29.40
N TRP A 39 -3.52 16.02 -29.12
CA TRP A 39 -2.98 15.13 -30.15
C TRP A 39 -4.04 14.70 -31.17
N ALA A 40 -5.26 14.37 -30.73
CA ALA A 40 -6.35 13.96 -31.61
C ALA A 40 -6.89 15.12 -32.47
N SER A 41 -6.74 16.36 -31.99
CA SER A 41 -7.17 17.55 -32.72
C SER A 41 -6.20 17.99 -33.83
N ASP A 42 -4.99 17.43 -33.85
CA ASP A 42 -3.98 17.75 -34.85
C ASP A 42 -4.37 17.20 -36.23
N SER A 43 -4.58 18.12 -37.18
CA SER A 43 -4.94 17.84 -38.57
C SER A 43 -3.94 16.96 -39.33
N GLN A 44 -2.71 16.82 -38.82
CA GLN A 44 -1.70 15.94 -39.42
C GLN A 44 -1.77 14.48 -38.91
N GLN A 45 -2.57 14.21 -37.88
CA GLN A 45 -2.70 12.87 -37.30
C GLN A 45 -3.84 12.09 -37.96
N THR A 46 -3.53 10.88 -38.40
CA THR A 46 -4.56 9.94 -38.85
C THR A 46 -5.08 9.16 -37.65
N LEU A 47 -6.28 9.50 -37.17
CA LEU A 47 -6.95 8.79 -36.09
C LEU A 47 -7.44 7.42 -36.55
N THR A 48 -6.69 6.38 -36.18
CA THR A 48 -7.07 4.97 -36.30
C THR A 48 -7.09 4.31 -34.91
N PRO A 49 -7.74 3.14 -34.75
CA PRO A 49 -7.69 2.39 -33.50
C PRO A 49 -6.26 2.07 -33.02
N TYR A 50 -5.35 1.76 -33.96
CA TYR A 50 -3.95 1.44 -33.64
C TYR A 50 -3.20 2.67 -33.13
N THR A 51 -3.27 3.79 -33.85
CA THR A 51 -2.59 5.04 -33.46
C THR A 51 -3.13 5.60 -32.15
N LEU A 52 -4.45 5.45 -31.90
CA LEU A 52 -5.07 5.84 -30.64
C LEU A 52 -4.56 4.99 -29.48
N PHE A 53 -4.50 3.67 -29.67
CA PHE A 53 -3.99 2.75 -28.65
C PHE A 53 -2.52 3.05 -28.31
N ASP A 54 -1.66 3.20 -29.33
CA ASP A 54 -0.25 3.55 -29.13
C ASP A 54 -0.08 4.87 -28.36
N LYS A 55 -0.93 5.87 -28.66
CA LYS A 55 -0.91 7.14 -27.93
C LYS A 55 -1.31 6.96 -26.47
N ILE A 56 -2.36 6.19 -26.19
CA ILE A 56 -2.80 5.88 -24.82
C ILE A 56 -1.69 5.14 -24.06
N GLU A 57 -1.09 4.11 -24.64
CA GLU A 57 0.03 3.39 -24.01
C GLU A 57 1.21 4.33 -23.72
N THR A 58 1.51 5.27 -24.62
CA THR A 58 2.57 6.27 -24.40
C THR A 58 2.23 7.20 -23.23
N LEU A 59 0.99 7.70 -23.16
CA LEU A 59 0.56 8.65 -22.13
C LEU A 59 0.46 8.01 -20.74
N PHE A 60 0.14 6.72 -20.67
CA PHE A 60 -0.05 5.96 -19.44
C PHE A 60 0.97 4.83 -19.28
N SER A 61 2.16 4.98 -19.85
CA SER A 61 3.25 4.00 -19.73
C SER A 61 3.69 3.86 -18.28
N LYS A 62 4.50 2.85 -17.97
CA LYS A 62 5.05 2.65 -16.62
C LYS A 62 5.90 3.83 -16.16
N GLU A 63 6.57 4.50 -17.09
CA GLU A 63 7.43 5.65 -16.86
C GLU A 63 6.67 6.98 -16.84
N SER A 64 5.37 6.96 -17.15
CA SER A 64 4.53 8.15 -17.19
C SER A 64 4.41 8.81 -15.80
N PRO A 65 4.23 10.14 -15.74
CA PRO A 65 3.96 10.83 -14.49
C PRO A 65 2.76 10.26 -13.72
N TYR A 66 1.69 9.90 -14.42
CA TYR A 66 0.51 9.27 -13.82
C TYR A 66 0.85 7.95 -13.11
N SER A 67 1.62 7.08 -13.78
CA SER A 67 2.04 5.80 -13.19
C SER A 67 2.94 6.01 -11.97
N LYS A 68 3.88 6.96 -12.01
CA LYS A 68 4.74 7.28 -10.86
C LYS A 68 3.94 7.73 -9.64
N VAL A 69 3.00 8.66 -9.81
CA VAL A 69 2.14 9.11 -8.70
C VAL A 69 1.25 7.97 -8.18
N THR A 70 0.80 7.10 -9.08
CA THR A 70 0.03 5.90 -8.71
C THR A 70 0.87 4.93 -7.88
N GLU A 71 2.14 4.71 -8.24
CA GLU A 71 3.08 3.90 -7.48
C GLU A 71 3.36 4.51 -6.10
N ASP A 72 3.57 5.82 -6.02
CA ASP A 72 3.74 6.53 -4.74
C ASP A 72 2.50 6.37 -3.85
N LEU A 73 1.30 6.49 -4.41
CA LEU A 73 0.04 6.24 -3.70
C LEU A 73 0.00 4.81 -3.15
N PHE A 74 0.37 3.81 -3.95
CA PHE A 74 0.44 2.43 -3.49
C PHE A 74 1.48 2.25 -2.38
N GLN A 75 2.64 2.91 -2.44
CA GLN A 75 3.63 2.86 -1.38
C GLN A 75 3.10 3.43 -0.06
N ILE A 76 2.38 4.56 -0.12
CA ILE A 76 1.74 5.15 1.05
C ILE A 76 0.74 4.16 1.66
N VAL A 77 -0.18 3.61 0.85
CA VAL A 77 -1.20 2.66 1.33
C VAL A 77 -0.57 1.39 1.91
N CYS A 78 0.40 0.81 1.20
CA CYS A 78 1.09 -0.40 1.63
C CYS A 78 1.91 -0.18 2.91
N GLY A 79 2.60 0.96 3.02
CA GLY A 79 3.32 1.37 4.23
C GLY A 79 2.38 1.46 5.44
N ARG A 80 1.23 2.16 5.29
CA ARG A 80 0.24 2.26 6.37
C ARG A 80 -0.38 0.92 6.74
N ARG A 81 -0.61 0.04 5.77
CA ARG A 81 -1.06 -1.33 6.04
C ARG A 81 -0.02 -2.10 6.84
N ALA A 82 1.27 -1.99 6.50
CA ALA A 82 2.35 -2.64 7.23
C ALA A 82 2.46 -2.12 8.69
N ASP A 83 2.30 -0.81 8.90
CA ASP A 83 2.25 -0.19 10.23
C ASP A 83 1.10 -0.77 11.07
N LEU A 84 -0.11 -0.88 10.50
CA LEU A 84 -1.28 -1.44 11.18
C LEU A 84 -1.10 -2.91 11.56
N VAL A 85 -0.55 -3.72 10.65
CA VAL A 85 -0.23 -5.13 10.93
C VAL A 85 0.78 -5.24 12.07
N SER A 86 1.81 -4.39 12.06
CA SER A 86 2.84 -4.36 13.11
C SER A 86 2.26 -3.95 14.46
N LEU A 87 1.38 -2.94 14.48
CA LEU A 87 0.72 -2.47 15.70
C LEU A 87 -0.24 -3.52 16.29
N ARG A 88 -0.99 -4.23 15.45
CA ARG A 88 -1.85 -5.36 15.88
C ARG A 88 -0.99 -6.46 16.52
N ARG A 89 0.10 -6.88 15.86
CA ARG A 89 1.01 -7.91 16.39
C ARG A 89 1.70 -7.49 17.69
N GLY A 90 2.16 -6.24 17.79
CA GLY A 90 2.75 -5.71 19.03
C GLY A 90 1.73 -5.56 20.17
N SER A 91 0.44 -5.49 19.87
CA SER A 91 -0.61 -5.48 20.90
C SER A 91 -0.86 -6.86 21.50
N GLU A 92 -0.74 -7.92 20.70
CA GLU A 92 -0.89 -9.32 21.15
C GLU A 92 0.31 -9.80 21.98
N ASP A 93 1.52 -9.31 21.70
CA ASP A 93 2.72 -9.54 22.51
C ASP A 93 2.52 -9.23 24.01
N ARG A 94 1.64 -8.27 24.35
CA ARG A 94 1.35 -7.91 25.74
C ARG A 94 0.48 -8.93 26.48
N PHE A 95 -0.26 -9.76 25.75
CA PHE A 95 -1.15 -10.79 26.29
C PHE A 95 -0.53 -12.19 26.22
N LEU A 96 0.45 -12.39 25.35
CA LEU A 96 1.16 -13.65 25.20
C LEU A 96 2.28 -13.79 26.24
N LYS A 97 2.41 -14.98 26.87
CA LYS A 97 3.57 -15.30 27.70
C LYS A 97 4.86 -15.06 26.89
N ASN A 98 5.90 -14.50 27.52
CA ASN A 98 7.16 -14.07 26.87
C ASN A 98 7.76 -15.06 25.85
N THR A 99 7.60 -16.37 26.08
CA THR A 99 8.05 -17.43 25.16
C THR A 99 7.24 -17.45 23.86
N ILE A 100 5.91 -17.39 23.94
CA ILE A 100 4.99 -17.44 22.78
C ILE A 100 5.14 -16.18 21.92
N ALA A 101 5.22 -15.01 22.56
CA ALA A 101 5.45 -13.72 21.91
C ALA A 101 6.72 -13.75 21.02
N ARG A 102 7.81 -14.36 21.50
CA ARG A 102 9.08 -14.47 20.77
C ARG A 102 8.97 -15.34 19.51
N PHE A 103 8.11 -16.36 19.53
CA PHE A 103 7.85 -17.21 18.37
C PHE A 103 6.92 -16.54 17.35
N CYS A 104 5.84 -15.91 17.83
CA CYS A 104 4.90 -15.17 16.99
C CYS A 104 5.60 -14.06 16.17
N LYS A 105 6.68 -13.44 16.68
CA LYS A 105 7.51 -12.48 15.91
C LYS A 105 8.17 -13.05 14.67
N LYS A 106 8.49 -14.34 14.65
CA LYS A 106 9.22 -14.99 13.54
C LYS A 106 8.30 -15.42 12.40
N ILE A 107 6.99 -15.45 12.63
CA ILE A 107 6.02 -15.87 11.63
C ILE A 107 5.66 -14.66 10.76
N PRO A 108 5.84 -14.71 9.42
CA PRO A 108 5.42 -13.61 8.56
C PRO A 108 3.89 -13.45 8.56
N PRO A 109 3.37 -12.21 8.43
CA PRO A 109 1.92 -12.00 8.30
C PRO A 109 1.42 -12.51 6.94
N LYS A 110 0.20 -13.04 6.87
CA LYS A 110 -0.51 -13.30 5.62
C LYS A 110 -1.46 -12.12 5.30
N VAL A 111 -1.91 -12.03 4.06
CA VAL A 111 -2.81 -10.97 3.59
C VAL A 111 -4.15 -11.00 4.34
N GLU A 112 -4.63 -12.20 4.68
CA GLU A 112 -5.93 -12.48 5.31
C GLU A 112 -5.84 -12.72 6.82
N THR A 113 -4.70 -13.23 7.30
CA THR A 113 -4.49 -13.63 8.70
C THR A 113 -3.23 -12.98 9.29
N LEU A 114 -3.27 -12.59 10.56
CA LEU A 114 -2.16 -11.87 11.24
C LEU A 114 -0.86 -12.68 11.30
N PHE A 115 -0.97 -14.00 11.18
CA PHE A 115 0.11 -14.97 11.14
C PHE A 115 -0.18 -16.02 10.08
N ASN A 116 0.88 -16.56 9.47
CA ASN A 116 0.74 -17.70 8.58
C ASN A 116 0.27 -18.95 9.35
N ASP A 117 -0.93 -19.45 9.02
CA ASP A 117 -1.55 -20.62 9.65
C ASP A 117 -0.69 -21.90 9.57
N ASP A 118 0.02 -22.08 8.45
CA ASP A 118 0.92 -23.22 8.22
C ASP A 118 2.12 -23.19 9.17
N SER A 119 2.50 -21.99 9.62
CA SER A 119 3.64 -21.75 10.51
C SER A 119 3.21 -21.65 11.98
N ILE A 120 1.96 -21.28 12.27
CA ILE A 120 1.48 -21.06 13.64
C ILE A 120 1.08 -22.37 14.32
N GLN A 121 0.45 -23.29 13.60
CA GLN A 121 -0.01 -24.59 14.13
C GLN A 121 1.13 -25.47 14.68
N PRO A 122 2.27 -25.64 13.97
CA PRO A 122 3.41 -26.40 14.50
C PRO A 122 4.07 -25.73 15.70
N THR A 123 4.01 -24.39 15.73
CA THR A 123 4.59 -23.57 16.80
C THR A 123 3.80 -23.72 18.10
N PHE A 124 2.46 -23.69 18.03
CA PHE A 124 1.60 -23.95 19.18
C PHE A 124 1.78 -25.38 19.72
N ARG A 125 1.82 -26.40 18.85
CA ARG A 125 2.07 -27.79 19.28
C ARG A 125 3.42 -27.97 19.97
N LYS A 126 4.48 -27.31 19.50
CA LYS A 126 5.80 -27.31 20.16
C LYS A 126 5.78 -26.64 21.54
N LEU A 127 4.96 -25.61 21.71
CA LEU A 127 4.81 -24.89 22.99
C LEU A 127 3.98 -25.70 24.00
N GLU A 128 2.94 -26.40 23.55
CA GLU A 128 2.15 -27.32 24.40
C GLU A 128 3.02 -28.46 24.95
N GLY A 129 3.92 -29.02 24.13
CA GLY A 129 4.87 -30.06 24.56
C GLY A 129 6.00 -29.59 25.49
N GLN A 130 6.13 -28.29 25.74
CA GLN A 130 7.10 -27.72 26.71
C GLN A 130 6.44 -27.29 28.03
N ILE A 131 5.11 -27.31 28.10
CA ILE A 131 4.32 -26.90 29.27
C ILE A 131 3.79 -28.12 30.05
N ASN A 132 3.83 -29.32 29.44
CA ASN A 132 3.64 -30.62 30.10
C ASN A 132 5.00 -31.26 30.43
#